data_AF-A0A2S6IAU4-F1
#
_entry.id   AF-A0A2S6IAU4-F1
#
_cell.length_a   1.000
_cell.length_b   1.000
_cell.length_c   1.000
_cell.angle_alpha   90.00
_cell.angle_beta   90.00
_cell.angle_gamma   90.00
#
_symmetry.space_group_name_H-M   'P 1'
#
loop_
_entity.id
_entity.type
_entity.pdbx_description
1 polymer ?
#
loop_
_entity_poly.entity_id
_entity_poly.type
_entity_poly.pdbx_seq_one_letter_code
_entity_poly.pdbx_strand_id
1 'polypeptide(L)'
;MVSVFPLSQPNMLGFTLDGEVDEEGMRKLLMAIEAKVVTHGRIRLLGNIKNVSGFANYQSFWDTIKGKRDLLDRIEKYAVLTDHGWLSAITGGIDYFTTRMEVKTFKLSEGELAHQWLQGDREAPATAAAVKEIDLGDERLLGLAIVGQLYPADYDRINVLIGEKVKHYGKARILLEVIGTDGIKARKPWEDLKASLKFYKDIERVAIIGDQSWLKTSVKLSDLLTPGLELAAFSSIERKRAIAWLD
;
A
#
# COMPACT_ATOMS: atom_id res chain seq x y z
N MET A 1 -16.45 23.02 -11.21
CA MET A 1 -17.70 22.29 -11.14
C MET A 1 -17.40 20.80 -11.12
N VAL A 2 -18.10 20.03 -10.29
CA VAL A 2 -17.99 18.56 -10.24
C VAL A 2 -19.21 17.90 -10.88
N SER A 3 -19.00 16.98 -11.83
CA SER A 3 -20.05 16.18 -12.45
C SER A 3 -19.71 14.70 -12.43
N VAL A 4 -20.71 13.82 -12.33
CA VAL A 4 -20.56 12.37 -12.20
C VAL A 4 -21.17 11.69 -13.43
N PHE A 5 -20.54 10.62 -13.93
CA PHE A 5 -21.02 9.86 -15.06
C PHE A 5 -20.76 8.35 -14.90
N PRO A 6 -21.64 7.49 -15.46
CA PRO A 6 -21.44 6.04 -15.40
C PRO A 6 -20.30 5.58 -16.31
N LEU A 7 -19.71 4.43 -15.98
CA LEU A 7 -18.69 3.75 -16.76
C LEU A 7 -19.19 2.37 -17.21
N SER A 8 -18.43 1.72 -18.09
CA SER A 8 -18.83 0.45 -18.72
C SER A 8 -19.09 -0.68 -17.74
N GLN A 9 -18.37 -0.72 -16.60
CA GLN A 9 -18.59 -1.71 -15.55
C GLN A 9 -19.38 -1.12 -14.36
N PRO A 10 -20.27 -1.90 -13.72
CA PRO A 10 -21.18 -1.39 -12.69
C PRO A 10 -20.48 -0.96 -11.41
N ASN A 11 -19.31 -1.54 -11.08
CA ASN A 11 -18.47 -1.13 -9.95
C ASN A 11 -17.57 0.09 -10.27
N MET A 12 -17.67 0.66 -11.47
CA MET A 12 -16.88 1.83 -11.88
C MET A 12 -17.70 3.12 -11.84
N LEU A 13 -17.05 4.23 -11.50
CA LEU A 13 -17.64 5.57 -11.50
C LEU A 13 -16.67 6.60 -12.10
N GLY A 14 -17.17 7.40 -13.03
CA GLY A 14 -16.44 8.53 -13.58
C GLY A 14 -16.91 9.85 -12.96
N PHE A 15 -15.99 10.80 -12.82
CA PHE A 15 -16.33 12.18 -12.52
C PHE A 15 -15.43 13.15 -13.26
N THR A 16 -15.95 14.34 -13.54
CA THR A 16 -15.18 15.46 -14.10
C THR A 16 -15.08 16.56 -13.06
N LEU A 17 -13.87 17.08 -12.89
CA LEU A 17 -13.58 18.28 -12.13
C LEU A 17 -13.04 19.33 -13.10
N ASP A 18 -13.83 20.37 -13.34
CA ASP A 18 -13.49 21.46 -14.26
C ASP A 18 -13.71 22.82 -13.58
N GLY A 19 -12.65 23.52 -13.18
CA GLY A 19 -12.74 24.76 -12.40
C GLY A 19 -12.91 24.52 -10.90
N GLU A 20 -13.67 25.39 -10.23
CA GLU A 20 -13.84 25.37 -8.77
C GLU A 20 -14.69 24.21 -8.27
N VAL A 21 -14.34 23.64 -7.12
CA VAL A 21 -15.09 22.53 -6.53
C VAL A 21 -16.29 23.09 -5.77
N ASP A 22 -17.49 22.87 -6.30
CA ASP A 22 -18.73 23.29 -5.67
C ASP A 22 -19.30 22.22 -4.72
N GLU A 23 -19.99 22.67 -3.67
CA GLU A 23 -20.53 21.79 -2.61
C GLU A 23 -21.57 20.79 -3.15
N GLU A 24 -22.40 21.22 -4.09
CA GLU A 24 -23.45 20.38 -4.66
C GLU A 24 -22.86 19.21 -5.47
N GLY A 25 -21.90 19.51 -6.35
CA GLY A 25 -21.18 18.52 -7.14
C GLY A 25 -20.40 17.54 -6.25
N MET A 26 -19.79 18.04 -5.17
CA MET A 26 -19.16 17.17 -4.16
C MET A 26 -20.13 16.23 -3.48
N ARG A 27 -21.29 16.74 -3.05
CA ARG A 27 -22.33 15.93 -2.42
C ARG A 27 -22.83 14.84 -3.38
N LYS A 28 -23.04 15.17 -4.66
CA LYS A 28 -23.43 14.20 -5.69
C LYS A 28 -22.36 13.13 -5.93
N LEU A 29 -21.09 13.51 -5.96
CA LEU A 29 -19.97 12.57 -6.09
C LEU A 29 -19.94 11.59 -4.91
N LEU A 30 -20.01 12.10 -3.67
CA LEU A 30 -20.00 11.26 -2.49
C LEU A 30 -21.18 10.29 -2.45
N MET A 31 -22.39 10.76 -2.75
CA MET A 31 -23.58 9.91 -2.83
C MET A 31 -23.44 8.80 -3.88
N ALA A 32 -22.87 9.11 -5.04
CA ALA A 32 -22.66 8.12 -6.09
C ALA A 32 -21.58 7.07 -5.72
N ILE A 33 -20.53 7.50 -5.05
CA ILE A 33 -19.52 6.60 -4.47
C ILE A 33 -20.17 5.69 -3.43
N GLU A 34 -20.86 6.25 -2.45
CA GLU A 34 -21.54 5.51 -1.37
C GLU A 34 -22.51 4.47 -1.94
N ALA A 35 -23.36 4.86 -2.89
CA ALA A 35 -24.31 3.96 -3.53
C ALA A 35 -23.62 2.76 -4.20
N LYS A 36 -22.53 2.99 -4.96
CA LYS A 36 -21.78 1.91 -5.60
C LYS A 36 -21.01 1.05 -4.61
N VAL A 37 -20.51 1.62 -3.53
CA VAL A 37 -19.88 0.86 -2.44
C VAL A 37 -20.89 -0.07 -1.78
N VAL A 38 -22.12 0.41 -1.54
CA VAL A 38 -23.20 -0.43 -0.98
C VAL A 38 -23.57 -1.57 -1.91
N THR A 39 -23.64 -1.35 -3.22
CA THR A 39 -24.08 -2.38 -4.18
C THR A 39 -22.97 -3.33 -4.63
N HIS A 40 -21.73 -2.87 -4.72
CA HIS A 40 -20.62 -3.64 -5.30
C HIS A 40 -19.49 -3.95 -4.30
N GLY A 41 -19.54 -3.38 -3.10
CA GLY A 41 -18.53 -3.54 -2.04
C GLY A 41 -17.25 -2.76 -2.33
N ARG A 42 -16.61 -3.00 -3.48
CA ARG A 42 -15.39 -2.33 -3.93
C ARG A 42 -15.60 -1.69 -5.29
N ILE A 43 -15.03 -0.51 -5.48
CA ILE A 43 -15.28 0.34 -6.66
C ILE A 43 -13.98 0.83 -7.28
N ARG A 44 -14.07 1.32 -8.53
CA ARG A 44 -12.95 1.94 -9.25
C ARG A 44 -13.38 3.29 -9.81
N LEU A 45 -12.50 4.27 -9.77
CA LEU A 45 -12.79 5.66 -10.11
C LEU A 45 -12.00 6.15 -11.33
N LEU A 46 -12.65 6.96 -12.18
CA LEU A 46 -12.00 7.76 -13.22
C LEU A 46 -12.26 9.25 -12.94
N GLY A 47 -11.20 10.03 -12.70
CA GLY A 47 -11.28 11.47 -12.50
C GLY A 47 -10.74 12.24 -13.69
N ASN A 48 -11.59 13.00 -14.38
CA ASN A 48 -11.19 13.91 -15.45
C ASN A 48 -10.91 15.31 -14.87
N ILE A 49 -9.64 15.66 -14.70
CA ILE A 49 -9.20 16.89 -14.04
C ILE A 49 -8.73 17.88 -15.10
N LYS A 50 -9.54 18.91 -15.36
CA LYS A 50 -9.31 19.90 -16.44
C LYS A 50 -8.75 21.21 -15.92
N ASN A 51 -9.56 22.22 -15.65
CA ASN A 51 -9.08 23.58 -15.34
C ASN A 51 -9.01 23.87 -13.84
N VAL A 52 -8.30 23.04 -13.07
CA VAL A 52 -8.16 23.29 -11.63
C VAL A 52 -7.12 24.38 -11.38
N SER A 53 -7.52 25.43 -10.68
CA SER A 53 -6.73 26.65 -10.38
C SER A 53 -5.50 26.44 -9.47
N GLY A 54 -5.06 25.19 -9.28
CA GLY A 54 -3.83 24.83 -8.59
C GLY A 54 -4.01 23.76 -7.51
N PHE A 55 -2.88 23.40 -6.88
CA PHE A 55 -2.80 22.33 -5.90
C PHE A 55 -3.74 22.50 -4.70
N ALA A 56 -3.93 23.72 -4.20
CA ALA A 56 -4.77 23.99 -3.04
C ALA A 56 -6.23 23.56 -3.26
N ASN A 57 -6.79 23.80 -4.45
CA ASN A 57 -8.18 23.45 -4.75
C ASN A 57 -8.38 21.93 -4.89
N TYR A 58 -7.39 21.24 -5.43
CA TYR A 58 -7.39 19.77 -5.47
C TYR A 58 -7.13 19.16 -4.09
N GLN A 59 -6.27 19.77 -3.28
CA GLN A 59 -5.98 19.32 -1.93
C GLN A 59 -7.23 19.41 -1.04
N SER A 60 -7.96 20.52 -1.07
CA SER A 60 -9.23 20.67 -0.31
C SER A 60 -10.29 19.65 -0.73
N PHE A 61 -10.37 19.35 -2.02
CA PHE A 61 -11.20 18.26 -2.55
C PHE A 61 -10.80 16.92 -1.91
N TRP A 62 -9.51 16.59 -1.89
CA TRP A 62 -9.02 15.35 -1.32
C TRP A 62 -9.10 15.29 0.20
N ASP A 63 -8.94 16.41 0.91
CA ASP A 63 -9.06 16.45 2.36
C ASP A 63 -10.50 16.13 2.80
N THR A 64 -11.49 16.58 2.02
CA THR A 64 -12.89 16.23 2.22
C THR A 64 -13.12 14.72 2.08
N ILE A 65 -12.56 14.11 1.02
CA ILE A 65 -12.68 12.66 0.78
C ILE A 65 -11.90 11.87 1.85
N LYS A 66 -10.72 12.34 2.27
CA LYS A 66 -9.91 11.73 3.34
C LYS A 66 -10.60 11.73 4.70
N GLY A 67 -11.53 12.65 4.94
CA GLY A 67 -12.42 12.61 6.10
C GLY A 67 -13.32 11.37 6.16
N LYS A 68 -13.50 10.65 5.04
CA LYS A 68 -14.31 9.43 4.90
C LYS A 68 -13.44 8.20 4.66
N ARG A 69 -12.56 7.87 5.62
CA ARG A 69 -11.59 6.74 5.50
C ARG A 69 -12.24 5.42 5.06
N ASP A 70 -13.41 5.10 5.60
CA ASP A 70 -14.14 3.87 5.25
C ASP A 70 -14.53 3.80 3.77
N LEU A 71 -14.75 4.94 3.10
CA LEU A 71 -15.03 4.98 1.66
C LEU A 71 -13.74 4.85 0.85
N LEU A 72 -12.65 5.46 1.30
CA LEU A 72 -11.35 5.35 0.66
C LEU A 72 -10.86 3.90 0.60
N ASP A 73 -11.07 3.13 1.68
CA ASP A 73 -10.68 1.71 1.73
C ASP A 73 -11.46 0.81 0.75
N ARG A 74 -12.54 1.33 0.15
CA ARG A 74 -13.36 0.61 -0.84
C ARG A 74 -12.99 0.96 -2.28
N ILE A 75 -12.12 1.94 -2.49
CA ILE A 75 -11.64 2.31 -3.83
C ILE A 75 -10.39 1.48 -4.14
N GLU A 76 -10.48 0.61 -5.15
CA GLU A 76 -9.36 -0.27 -5.54
C GLU A 76 -8.41 0.40 -6.52
N LYS A 77 -8.97 1.14 -7.48
CA LYS A 77 -8.22 1.81 -8.54
C LYS A 77 -8.79 3.21 -8.76
N TYR A 78 -7.90 4.16 -8.99
CA TYR A 78 -8.26 5.53 -9.35
C TYR A 78 -7.37 6.02 -10.49
N ALA A 79 -7.96 6.18 -11.68
CA ALA A 79 -7.30 6.76 -12.83
C ALA A 79 -7.59 8.27 -12.88
N VAL A 80 -6.54 9.07 -13.05
CA VAL A 80 -6.62 10.52 -13.14
C VAL A 80 -6.25 10.95 -14.54
N LEU A 81 -7.18 11.51 -15.31
CA LEU A 81 -6.89 12.16 -16.58
C LEU A 81 -6.58 13.64 -16.33
N THR A 82 -5.36 14.09 -16.64
CA THR A 82 -4.95 15.49 -16.46
C THR A 82 -3.77 15.84 -17.35
N ASP A 83 -3.73 17.07 -17.85
CA ASP A 83 -2.57 17.63 -18.56
C ASP A 83 -1.70 18.51 -17.64
N HIS A 84 -2.07 18.63 -16.35
CA HIS A 84 -1.32 19.43 -15.37
C HIS A 84 -0.11 18.66 -14.82
N GLY A 85 1.10 19.11 -15.16
CA GLY A 85 2.34 18.47 -14.72
C GLY A 85 2.59 18.45 -13.20
N TRP A 86 1.90 19.27 -12.41
CA TRP A 86 1.99 19.22 -10.95
C TRP A 86 1.17 18.06 -10.34
N LEU A 87 0.08 17.64 -11.01
CA LEU A 87 -0.77 16.54 -10.54
C LEU A 87 -0.09 15.18 -10.71
N SER A 88 0.65 14.97 -11.80
CA SER A 88 1.44 13.75 -11.98
C SER A 88 2.51 13.58 -10.89
N ALA A 89 3.14 14.67 -10.44
CA ALA A 89 4.13 14.67 -9.37
C ALA A 89 3.57 14.33 -7.97
N ILE A 90 2.27 14.53 -7.74
CA ILE A 90 1.62 14.27 -6.43
C ILE A 90 1.12 12.83 -6.31
N THR A 91 0.87 12.12 -7.42
CA THR A 91 0.46 10.71 -7.32
C THR A 91 1.47 9.84 -6.56
N GLY A 92 2.77 10.12 -6.70
CA GLY A 92 3.81 9.48 -5.88
C GLY A 92 3.79 9.83 -4.38
N GLY A 93 2.99 10.81 -3.95
CA GLY A 93 2.75 11.17 -2.55
C GLY A 93 1.41 10.69 -1.98
N ILE A 94 0.42 10.35 -2.84
CA ILE A 94 -0.87 9.77 -2.44
C ILE A 94 -0.70 8.29 -2.02
N ASP A 95 0.31 7.61 -2.57
CA ASP A 95 0.73 6.25 -2.17
C ASP A 95 1.06 6.15 -0.67
N TYR A 96 1.45 7.26 -0.02
CA TYR A 96 1.87 7.25 1.39
C TYR A 96 0.73 6.99 2.39
N PHE A 97 -0.55 7.16 2.00
CA PHE A 97 -1.70 6.98 2.89
C PHE A 97 -2.74 5.97 2.40
N THR A 98 -2.54 5.39 1.22
CA THR A 98 -3.54 4.55 0.55
C THR A 98 -2.94 3.23 0.09
N THR A 99 -2.37 2.45 1.02
CA THR A 99 -1.71 1.14 0.75
C THR A 99 -2.61 0.13 0.00
N ARG A 100 -3.93 0.38 -0.07
CA ARG A 100 -4.93 -0.46 -0.74
C ARG A 100 -5.51 0.12 -2.04
N MET A 101 -5.22 1.36 -2.44
CA MET A 101 -5.74 1.95 -3.67
C MET A 101 -4.59 2.14 -4.67
N GLU A 102 -4.72 1.61 -5.89
CA GLU A 102 -3.80 1.93 -6.97
C GLU A 102 -4.22 3.25 -7.62
N VAL A 103 -3.28 4.18 -7.78
CA VAL A 103 -3.53 5.45 -8.46
C VAL A 103 -2.62 5.55 -9.68
N LYS A 104 -3.20 5.93 -10.83
CA LYS A 104 -2.42 6.14 -12.05
C LYS A 104 -2.87 7.40 -12.77
N THR A 105 -1.91 8.20 -13.23
CA THR A 105 -2.18 9.40 -14.03
C THR A 105 -2.00 9.10 -15.51
N PHE A 106 -2.86 9.70 -16.32
CA PHE A 106 -2.85 9.67 -17.77
C PHE A 106 -3.10 11.08 -18.29
N LYS A 107 -2.71 11.37 -19.53
CA LYS A 107 -3.09 12.62 -20.20
C LYS A 107 -4.59 12.69 -20.45
N LEU A 108 -5.15 13.89 -20.62
CA LEU A 108 -6.58 14.03 -20.94
C LEU A 108 -6.97 13.31 -22.25
N SER A 109 -6.05 13.19 -23.20
CA SER A 109 -6.24 12.46 -24.45
C SER A 109 -6.15 10.93 -24.32
N GLU A 110 -5.67 10.41 -23.20
CA GLU A 110 -5.42 8.97 -22.97
C GLU A 110 -6.60 8.28 -22.28
N GLY A 111 -7.82 8.78 -22.49
CA GLY A 111 -9.04 8.26 -21.86
C GLY A 111 -9.24 6.76 -22.07
N GLU A 112 -9.02 6.25 -23.27
CA GLU A 112 -9.13 4.81 -23.58
C GLU A 112 -8.12 3.97 -22.78
N LEU A 113 -6.87 4.42 -22.66
CA LEU A 113 -5.83 3.72 -21.89
C LEU A 113 -6.18 3.70 -20.39
N ALA A 114 -6.71 4.80 -19.87
CA ALA A 114 -7.17 4.87 -18.49
C ALA A 114 -8.35 3.92 -18.23
N HIS A 115 -9.31 3.84 -19.15
CA HIS A 115 -10.42 2.89 -19.06
C HIS A 115 -9.93 1.44 -19.08
N GLN A 116 -9.03 1.09 -20.00
CA GLN A 116 -8.46 -0.26 -20.06
C GLN A 116 -7.72 -0.62 -18.77
N TRP A 117 -6.91 0.29 -18.24
CA TRP A 117 -6.19 0.08 -16.98
C TRP A 117 -7.13 -0.08 -15.78
N LEU A 118 -8.22 0.69 -15.76
CA LEU A 118 -9.27 0.55 -14.75
C LEU A 118 -9.99 -0.79 -14.86
N GLN A 119 -10.19 -1.33 -16.05
CA GLN A 119 -10.91 -2.60 -16.28
C GLN A 119 -10.05 -3.81 -15.94
N GLY A 120 -8.75 -3.74 -16.23
CA GLY A 120 -7.81 -4.79 -15.85
C GLY A 120 -7.94 -5.08 -14.36
N ASP A 121 -7.80 -6.35 -14.00
CA ASP A 121 -7.69 -6.70 -12.59
C ASP A 121 -6.54 -5.92 -11.96
N ARG A 122 -6.66 -5.65 -10.65
CA ARG A 122 -5.49 -5.27 -9.87
C ARG A 122 -4.44 -6.34 -10.13
N GLU A 123 -3.27 -5.98 -10.65
CA GLU A 123 -2.13 -6.90 -10.72
C GLU A 123 -1.58 -7.13 -9.30
N ALA A 124 -2.43 -7.60 -8.39
CA ALA A 124 -1.98 -8.35 -7.25
C ALA A 124 -1.75 -9.77 -7.78
N PRO A 125 -0.53 -10.29 -7.76
CA PRO A 125 -0.32 -11.68 -8.13
C PRO A 125 -1.26 -12.57 -7.30
N ALA A 126 -1.95 -13.50 -7.96
CA ALA A 126 -2.89 -14.43 -7.31
C ALA A 126 -2.19 -15.34 -6.27
N THR A 127 -0.87 -15.34 -6.28
CA THR A 127 0.01 -16.08 -5.37
C THR A 127 0.93 -15.11 -4.65
N ALA A 128 1.45 -15.54 -3.49
CA ALA A 128 2.46 -14.82 -2.71
C ALA A 128 3.81 -14.77 -3.46
N ALA A 129 3.89 -13.95 -4.50
CA ALA A 129 5.07 -13.86 -5.36
C ALA A 129 6.15 -12.92 -4.79
N ALA A 130 5.79 -12.03 -3.86
CA ALA A 130 6.71 -11.06 -3.29
C ALA A 130 7.55 -11.67 -2.15
N VAL A 131 7.10 -12.77 -1.54
CA VAL A 131 7.80 -13.43 -0.43
C VAL A 131 8.50 -14.69 -0.90
N LYS A 132 9.81 -14.74 -0.71
CA LYS A 132 10.64 -15.94 -0.94
C LYS A 132 11.29 -16.37 0.36
N GLU A 133 11.29 -17.66 0.64
CA GLU A 133 12.06 -18.20 1.75
C GLU A 133 13.55 -18.22 1.41
N ILE A 134 14.36 -17.92 2.42
CA ILE A 134 15.81 -17.96 2.37
C ILE A 134 16.25 -19.08 3.30
N ASP A 135 17.03 -20.02 2.78
CA ASP A 135 17.71 -21.00 3.60
C ASP A 135 18.86 -20.33 4.36
N LEU A 136 18.79 -20.38 5.70
CA LEU A 136 19.78 -19.84 6.61
C LEU A 136 20.71 -20.93 7.18
N GLY A 137 20.48 -22.20 6.86
CA GLY A 137 21.22 -23.34 7.40
C GLY A 137 20.83 -23.74 8.83
N ASP A 138 19.92 -23.01 9.48
CA ASP A 138 19.34 -23.35 10.78
C ASP A 138 17.81 -23.35 10.68
N GLU A 139 17.19 -24.51 10.93
CA GLU A 139 15.75 -24.71 10.85
C GLU A 139 14.96 -23.91 11.90
N ARG A 140 15.60 -23.43 12.97
CA ARG A 140 14.96 -22.58 13.99
C ARG A 140 14.75 -21.16 13.50
N LEU A 141 15.54 -20.74 12.52
CA LEU A 141 15.45 -19.40 11.93
C LEU A 141 14.49 -19.41 10.74
N LEU A 142 13.81 -18.28 10.53
CA LEU A 142 12.99 -18.04 9.36
C LEU A 142 13.63 -16.95 8.50
N GLY A 143 14.16 -17.32 7.34
CA GLY A 143 14.65 -16.36 6.36
C GLY A 143 13.59 -16.01 5.34
N LEU A 144 13.31 -14.71 5.15
CA LEU A 144 12.37 -14.20 4.15
C LEU A 144 13.01 -13.08 3.33
N ALA A 145 12.92 -13.16 2.01
CA ALA A 145 13.16 -12.06 1.09
C ALA A 145 11.82 -11.49 0.62
N ILE A 146 11.62 -10.20 0.81
CA ILE A 146 10.52 -9.42 0.22
C ILE A 146 11.06 -8.72 -1.03
N VAL A 147 10.49 -9.06 -2.18
CA VAL A 147 10.82 -8.45 -3.47
C VAL A 147 9.65 -7.59 -3.94
N GLY A 148 9.86 -6.28 -4.04
CA GLY A 148 8.81 -5.34 -4.45
C GLY A 148 7.76 -5.12 -3.35
N GLN A 149 6.49 -5.08 -3.73
CA GLN A 149 5.37 -4.75 -2.85
C GLN A 149 4.66 -6.01 -2.33
N LEU A 150 4.32 -6.02 -1.04
CA LEU A 150 3.51 -7.06 -0.42
C LEU A 150 2.02 -6.90 -0.73
N TYR A 151 1.34 -8.02 -0.95
CA TYR A 151 -0.11 -8.12 -1.15
C TYR A 151 -0.74 -9.02 -0.07
N PRO A 152 -2.08 -9.03 0.10
CA PRO A 152 -2.76 -9.85 1.10
C PRO A 152 -2.31 -11.33 1.15
N ALA A 153 -2.13 -11.95 -0.02
CA ALA A 153 -1.65 -13.33 -0.12
C ALA A 153 -0.23 -13.52 0.46
N ASP A 154 0.64 -12.52 0.32
CA ASP A 154 1.98 -12.54 0.91
C ASP A 154 1.91 -12.48 2.44
N TYR A 155 1.04 -11.65 3.00
CA TYR A 155 0.84 -11.59 4.46
C TYR A 155 0.28 -12.90 5.02
N ASP A 156 -0.65 -13.55 4.31
CA ASP A 156 -1.16 -14.87 4.67
C ASP A 156 -0.05 -15.92 4.64
N ARG A 157 0.81 -15.90 3.61
CA ARG A 157 1.97 -16.79 3.51
C ARG A 157 2.96 -16.58 4.66
N ILE A 158 3.28 -15.33 5.00
CA ILE A 158 4.19 -15.01 6.11
C ILE A 158 3.59 -15.51 7.44
N ASN A 159 2.30 -15.32 7.66
CA ASN A 159 1.61 -15.82 8.87
C ASN A 159 1.69 -17.34 9.00
N VAL A 160 1.54 -18.09 7.91
CA VAL A 160 1.71 -19.55 7.90
C VAL A 160 3.14 -19.93 8.30
N LEU A 161 4.15 -19.30 7.68
CA LEU A 161 5.57 -19.58 7.96
C LEU A 161 5.95 -19.31 9.41
N ILE A 162 5.51 -18.17 9.95
CA ILE A 162 5.77 -17.84 11.36
C ILE A 162 5.04 -18.83 12.28
N GLY A 163 3.78 -19.15 11.98
CA GLY A 163 3.01 -20.13 12.75
C GLY A 163 3.67 -21.50 12.80
N GLU A 164 4.25 -21.97 11.69
CA GLU A 164 5.02 -23.22 11.64
C GLU A 164 6.24 -23.16 12.57
N LYS A 165 7.04 -22.08 12.51
CA LYS A 165 8.21 -21.93 13.40
C LYS A 165 7.82 -21.85 14.86
N VAL A 166 6.78 -21.08 15.19
CA VAL A 166 6.25 -20.98 16.57
C VAL A 166 5.76 -22.33 17.06
N LYS A 167 5.06 -23.10 16.22
CA LYS A 167 4.57 -24.44 16.58
C LYS A 167 5.70 -25.43 16.88
N HIS A 168 6.80 -25.36 16.11
CA HIS A 168 7.92 -26.29 16.26
C HIS A 168 8.92 -25.88 17.34
N TYR A 169 9.15 -24.58 17.54
CA TYR A 169 10.24 -24.05 18.36
C TYR A 169 9.78 -23.10 19.49
N GLY A 170 8.47 -22.86 19.61
CA GLY A 170 7.87 -22.01 20.65
C GLY A 170 7.92 -20.51 20.35
N LYS A 171 9.05 -20.00 19.84
CA LYS A 171 9.19 -18.62 19.37
C LYS A 171 9.83 -18.58 17.98
N ALA A 172 9.45 -17.60 17.18
CA ALA A 172 10.04 -17.35 15.87
C ALA A 172 11.17 -16.31 15.95
N ARG A 173 12.24 -16.57 15.21
CA ARG A 173 13.34 -15.63 14.95
C ARG A 173 13.48 -15.46 13.45
N ILE A 174 13.42 -14.22 12.99
CA ILE A 174 13.16 -13.93 11.57
C ILE A 174 14.25 -13.05 11.00
N LEU A 175 14.84 -13.45 9.88
CA LEU A 175 15.60 -12.58 9.00
C LEU A 175 14.68 -12.09 7.88
N LEU A 176 14.56 -10.77 7.74
CA LEU A 176 13.76 -10.14 6.69
C LEU A 176 14.66 -9.30 5.78
N GLU A 177 14.85 -9.76 4.54
CA GLU A 177 15.58 -9.04 3.50
C GLU A 177 14.59 -8.27 2.62
N VAL A 178 14.62 -6.93 2.68
CA VAL A 178 13.76 -6.08 1.85
C VAL A 178 14.54 -5.61 0.62
N ILE A 179 14.19 -6.16 -0.54
CA ILE A 179 14.80 -5.86 -1.82
C ILE A 179 13.88 -4.89 -2.56
N GLY A 180 14.22 -3.60 -2.53
CA GLY A 180 13.48 -2.56 -3.25
C GLY A 180 13.75 -2.59 -4.75
N THR A 181 12.76 -2.18 -5.53
CA THR A 181 12.92 -1.79 -6.94
C THR A 181 13.19 -0.28 -7.03
N ASP A 182 14.02 0.14 -7.98
CA ASP A 182 14.50 1.52 -8.11
C ASP A 182 13.40 2.59 -7.90
N GLY A 183 13.67 3.52 -6.97
CA GLY A 183 12.84 4.70 -6.73
C GLY A 183 11.74 4.57 -5.67
N ILE A 184 11.30 3.36 -5.32
CA ILE A 184 10.33 3.16 -4.22
C ILE A 184 11.10 3.07 -2.91
N LYS A 185 11.14 4.18 -2.16
CA LYS A 185 11.53 4.15 -0.74
C LYS A 185 10.52 3.26 -0.01
N ALA A 186 10.86 1.98 0.20
CA ALA A 186 10.08 1.06 1.02
C ALA A 186 9.91 1.66 2.42
N ARG A 187 8.83 2.43 2.62
CA ARG A 187 8.56 3.10 3.88
C ARG A 187 7.47 2.32 4.61
N LYS A 188 7.87 1.83 5.78
CA LYS A 188 7.04 1.11 6.78
C LYS A 188 6.54 -0.31 6.43
N PRO A 189 7.30 -1.17 5.71
CA PRO A 189 6.88 -2.57 5.56
C PRO A 189 6.72 -3.27 6.92
N TRP A 190 7.50 -2.87 7.94
CA TRP A 190 7.44 -3.47 9.27
C TRP A 190 6.15 -3.18 10.04
N GLU A 191 5.67 -1.92 10.08
CA GLU A 191 4.47 -1.59 10.86
C GLU A 191 3.22 -2.24 10.26
N ASP A 192 3.10 -2.23 8.93
CA ASP A 192 2.00 -2.88 8.21
C ASP A 192 2.07 -4.41 8.33
N LEU A 193 3.28 -4.97 8.28
CA LEU A 193 3.50 -6.39 8.57
C LEU A 193 3.09 -6.70 10.01
N LYS A 194 3.59 -5.98 11.00
CA LYS A 194 3.26 -6.18 12.42
C LYS A 194 1.76 -6.14 12.66
N ALA A 195 1.04 -5.19 12.06
CA ALA A 195 -0.42 -5.08 12.18
C ALA A 195 -1.18 -6.27 11.58
N SER A 196 -0.59 -6.98 10.60
CA SER A 196 -1.18 -8.14 9.94
C SER A 196 -0.70 -9.49 10.49
N LEU A 197 0.34 -9.51 11.34
CA LEU A 197 0.88 -10.71 11.95
C LEU A 197 0.00 -11.19 13.11
N LYS A 198 -0.58 -12.38 12.97
CA LYS A 198 -1.39 -13.03 14.03
C LYS A 198 -0.54 -13.48 15.22
N PHE A 199 0.71 -13.84 14.95
CA PHE A 199 1.65 -14.42 15.92
C PHE A 199 2.70 -13.41 16.41
N TYR A 200 2.45 -12.10 16.32
CA TYR A 200 3.47 -11.09 16.62
C TYR A 200 4.02 -11.17 18.06
N LYS A 201 3.24 -11.69 19.02
CA LYS A 201 3.67 -11.93 20.41
C LYS A 201 4.59 -13.15 20.57
N ASP A 202 4.64 -14.00 19.55
CA ASP A 202 5.44 -15.22 19.50
C ASP A 202 6.71 -15.06 18.67
N ILE A 203 7.02 -13.83 18.29
CA ILE A 203 8.27 -13.46 17.64
C ILE A 203 9.20 -12.89 18.71
N GLU A 204 10.38 -13.47 18.83
CA GLU A 204 11.41 -13.06 19.80
C GLU A 204 12.36 -12.04 19.18
N ARG A 205 12.84 -12.30 17.96
CA ARG A 205 13.80 -11.46 17.25
C ARG A 205 13.47 -11.29 15.78
N VAL A 206 13.65 -10.07 15.27
CA VAL A 206 13.58 -9.77 13.84
C VAL A 206 14.77 -8.94 13.40
N ALA A 207 15.59 -9.51 12.51
CA ALA A 207 16.68 -8.82 11.85
C ALA A 207 16.23 -8.37 10.45
N ILE A 208 16.23 -7.07 10.19
CA ILE A 208 15.80 -6.49 8.90
C ILE A 208 17.03 -6.00 8.12
N ILE A 209 17.19 -6.49 6.90
CA ILE A 209 18.23 -6.05 5.96
C ILE A 209 17.57 -5.19 4.87
N GLY A 210 18.04 -3.95 4.66
CA GLY A 210 17.52 -3.07 3.61
C GLY A 210 18.08 -1.64 3.66
N ASP A 211 17.49 -0.71 2.90
CA ASP A 211 17.85 0.71 2.98
C ASP A 211 17.51 1.27 4.36
N GLN A 212 18.53 1.71 5.09
CA GLN A 212 18.47 2.12 6.48
C GLN A 212 17.74 3.45 6.71
N SER A 213 17.37 4.17 5.65
CA SER A 213 16.79 5.51 5.72
C SER A 213 15.46 5.59 6.49
N TRP A 214 14.67 4.52 6.51
CA TRP A 214 13.39 4.44 7.25
C TRP A 214 13.49 3.70 8.60
N LEU A 215 14.56 2.94 8.82
CA LEU A 215 14.75 2.06 9.98
C LEU A 215 15.20 2.80 11.24
N LYS A 216 15.95 3.90 11.11
CA LYS A 216 16.52 4.64 12.26
C LYS A 216 15.47 5.20 13.23
N THR A 217 14.27 5.54 12.75
CA THR A 217 13.18 6.09 13.57
C THR A 217 12.24 5.00 14.10
N SER A 218 12.09 3.89 13.38
CA SER A 218 11.10 2.84 13.69
C SER A 218 11.60 1.84 14.74
N VAL A 219 12.88 1.43 14.66
CA VAL A 219 13.48 0.46 15.60
C VAL A 219 13.47 0.97 17.04
N LYS A 220 13.76 2.27 17.24
CA LYS A 220 13.69 2.89 18.58
C LYS A 220 12.30 2.90 19.21
N LEU A 221 11.24 2.83 18.38
CA LEU A 221 9.85 2.92 18.83
C LEU A 221 9.23 1.52 19.04
N SER A 222 9.66 0.52 18.27
CA SER A 222 9.14 -0.85 18.36
C SER A 222 9.54 -1.56 19.66
N ASP A 223 10.78 -1.36 20.11
CA ASP A 223 11.31 -1.91 21.37
C ASP A 223 10.52 -1.37 22.58
N LEU A 224 9.99 -0.15 22.46
CA LEU A 224 9.19 0.50 23.49
C LEU A 224 7.73 -0.01 23.55
N LEU A 225 7.18 -0.49 22.43
CA LEU A 225 5.74 -0.76 22.29
C LEU A 225 5.38 -2.25 22.26
N THR A 226 6.34 -3.17 22.16
CA THR A 226 6.08 -4.63 22.13
C THR A 226 7.03 -5.34 23.09
N PRO A 227 6.61 -5.54 24.36
CA PRO A 227 7.45 -6.22 25.34
C PRO A 227 7.86 -7.61 24.86
N GLY A 228 9.17 -7.88 24.82
CA GLY A 228 9.74 -9.18 24.47
C GLY A 228 10.04 -9.41 22.99
N LEU A 229 9.84 -8.41 22.12
CA LEU A 229 10.29 -8.46 20.72
C LEU A 229 11.51 -7.55 20.54
N GLU A 230 12.63 -8.12 20.09
CA GLU A 230 13.83 -7.37 19.73
C GLU A 230 13.89 -7.16 18.21
N LEU A 231 14.13 -5.92 17.79
CA LEU A 231 14.29 -5.56 16.37
C LEU A 231 15.66 -4.96 16.11
N ALA A 232 16.34 -5.46 15.07
CA ALA A 232 17.61 -4.92 14.62
C ALA A 232 17.62 -4.69 13.11
N ALA A 233 18.23 -3.57 12.71
CA ALA A 233 18.36 -3.16 11.32
C ALA A 233 19.82 -3.27 10.86
N PHE A 234 20.02 -3.81 9.66
CA PHE A 234 21.32 -4.07 9.06
C PHE A 234 21.33 -3.55 7.61
N SER A 235 22.50 -3.12 7.13
CA SER A 235 22.69 -2.87 5.69
C SER A 235 22.84 -4.17 4.92
N SER A 236 22.66 -4.12 3.60
CA SER A 236 22.80 -5.29 2.72
C SER A 236 24.17 -5.99 2.80
N ILE A 237 25.24 -5.27 3.15
CA ILE A 237 26.60 -5.84 3.30
C ILE A 237 26.79 -6.54 4.65
N GLU A 238 25.90 -6.33 5.62
CA GLU A 238 26.00 -6.86 6.98
C GLU A 238 25.22 -8.17 7.18
N ARG A 239 24.83 -8.83 6.08
CA ARG A 239 24.01 -10.05 6.10
C ARG A 239 24.48 -11.11 7.10
N LYS A 240 25.78 -11.41 7.13
CA LYS A 240 26.36 -12.38 8.08
C LYS A 240 26.18 -11.95 9.54
N ARG A 241 26.33 -10.66 9.81
CA ARG A 241 26.13 -10.08 11.15
C ARG A 241 24.66 -10.14 11.57
N ALA A 242 23.75 -9.90 10.63
CA ALA A 242 22.31 -9.99 10.87
C ALA A 242 21.89 -11.41 11.25
N ILE A 243 22.39 -12.43 10.54
CA ILE A 243 22.11 -13.84 10.84
C ILE A 243 22.67 -14.20 12.23
N ALA A 244 23.93 -13.87 12.51
CA ALA A 244 24.54 -14.17 13.81
C ALA A 244 23.86 -13.46 15.00
N TRP A 245 23.16 -12.34 14.75
CA TRP A 245 22.39 -11.65 15.80
C TRP A 245 21.08 -12.37 16.16
N LEU A 246 20.58 -13.25 15.28
CA LEU A 246 19.37 -14.05 15.53
C LEU A 246 19.64 -15.29 16.41
N ASP A 247 20.90 -15.64 16.68
CA ASP A 247 21.27 -16.72 17.62
C ASP A 247 21.05 -16.33 19.09
#